data_AF-A0A538U5L1-F1
#
_entry.id   AF-A0A538U5L1-F1
#
_cell.length_a   1.000
_cell.length_b   1.000
_cell.length_c   1.000
_cell.angle_alpha   90.00
_cell.angle_beta   90.00
_cell.angle_gamma   90.00
#
_symmetry.space_group_name_H-M   'P 1'
#
loop_
_entity.id
_entity.type
_entity.pdbx_description
1 polymer ?
#
loop_
_entity_poly.entity_id
_entity_poly.type
_entity_poly.pdbx_seq_one_letter_code
_entity_poly.pdbx_strand_id
1 'polypeptide(L)'
;MPDVRRGRAASERLSFAVPRLPEDTDAWLHVVSGPSDTAVARGALDLAGRFLAGSQRVLIIDGGPRLRLHARFAGEARWGVIECLTGELPVLGLVQETGQPNLYMLTHGLPASRTHWAGLGRLLEEARPHFARTVLALDADAPAAIGDALAGWHLEGWWAGGARAGRRAVKMADRLAIHLCDLDLTATPEARLEALDARLGGRESAATLSDEAVVQERLDALTRDAVDQALTAGPGEGATVTPPGAQAIPPPPVVLECDLQVRERLRFLLWMRRIQSDELRAEIARPARVAPPGPARP
;
A
#
# COMPACT_ATOMS: atom_id res chain seq x y z
N MET A 1 7.97 37.63 -20.91
CA MET A 1 7.05 37.76 -19.75
C MET A 1 6.21 36.49 -19.47
N PRO A 2 6.78 35.28 -19.23
CA PRO A 2 6.00 34.09 -18.86
C PRO A 2 5.99 33.77 -17.34
N ASP A 3 6.95 34.32 -16.58
CA ASP A 3 7.25 33.89 -15.20
C ASP A 3 6.25 34.43 -14.16
N VAL A 4 5.78 35.67 -14.35
CA VAL A 4 4.85 36.34 -13.44
C VAL A 4 3.46 35.68 -13.44
N ARG A 5 3.03 35.13 -14.60
CA ARG A 5 1.73 34.44 -14.71
C ARG A 5 1.75 33.06 -14.06
N ARG A 6 2.88 32.32 -14.15
CA ARG A 6 3.04 31.04 -13.45
C ARG A 6 3.05 31.23 -11.93
N GLY A 7 3.78 32.23 -11.42
CA GLY A 7 3.83 32.51 -9.98
C GLY A 7 2.49 32.90 -9.35
N ARG A 8 1.60 33.57 -10.12
CA ARG A 8 0.26 33.95 -9.65
C ARG A 8 -0.71 32.76 -9.59
N ALA A 9 -0.73 31.92 -10.63
CA ALA A 9 -1.51 30.68 -10.64
C ALA A 9 -1.04 29.69 -9.55
N ALA A 10 0.26 29.69 -9.24
CA ALA A 10 0.83 28.88 -8.18
C ALA A 10 0.38 29.29 -6.77
N SER A 11 0.16 30.59 -6.55
CA SER A 11 -0.37 31.10 -5.27
C SER A 11 -1.88 30.85 -5.11
N GLU A 12 -2.62 30.70 -6.21
CA GLU A 12 -4.05 30.39 -6.20
C GLU A 12 -4.33 28.91 -5.87
N ARG A 13 -3.33 28.04 -6.06
CA ARG A 13 -3.42 26.61 -5.75
C ARG A 13 -3.23 26.26 -4.29
N LEU A 14 -3.16 27.26 -3.43
CA LEU A 14 -2.80 27.13 -2.04
C LEU A 14 -3.84 27.81 -1.16
N SER A 15 -4.47 27.05 -0.28
CA SER A 15 -5.45 27.57 0.68
C SER A 15 -5.01 27.27 2.11
N PHE A 16 -4.22 28.18 2.68
CA PHE A 16 -3.72 28.12 4.05
C PHE A 16 -4.45 29.09 5.00
N ALA A 17 -5.43 29.86 4.50
CA ALA A 17 -6.06 30.95 5.26
C ALA A 17 -7.19 30.49 6.19
N VAL A 18 -7.81 29.33 5.91
CA VAL A 18 -8.87 28.74 6.74
C VAL A 18 -8.57 27.25 6.87
N PRO A 19 -8.33 26.72 8.08
CA PRO A 19 -8.21 25.29 8.30
C PRO A 19 -9.49 24.59 7.83
N ARG A 20 -9.36 23.66 6.89
CA ARG A 20 -10.43 22.75 6.52
C ARG A 20 -10.28 21.47 7.33
N LEU A 21 -11.40 20.93 7.80
CA LEU A 21 -11.41 19.62 8.41
C LEU A 21 -11.50 18.57 7.29
N PRO A 22 -10.54 17.63 7.19
CA PRO A 22 -10.55 16.57 6.18
C PRO A 22 -11.85 15.75 6.15
N GLU A 23 -12.48 15.55 7.32
CA GLU A 23 -13.74 14.82 7.50
C GLU A 23 -14.97 15.52 6.89
N ASP A 24 -14.91 16.83 6.68
CA ASP A 24 -16.04 17.61 6.12
C ASP A 24 -16.09 17.53 4.58
N THR A 25 -15.14 16.82 3.96
CA THR A 25 -15.03 16.70 2.51
C THR A 25 -15.55 15.34 2.03
N ASP A 26 -16.25 15.37 0.90
CA ASP A 26 -16.69 14.16 0.19
C ASP A 26 -15.59 13.57 -0.72
N ALA A 27 -14.35 14.07 -0.61
CA ALA A 27 -13.22 13.52 -1.33
C ALA A 27 -12.97 12.07 -0.89
N TRP A 28 -12.84 11.18 -1.86
CA TRP A 28 -12.46 9.79 -1.58
C TRP A 28 -10.94 9.66 -1.40
N LEU A 29 -10.18 10.46 -2.15
CA LEU A 29 -8.72 10.47 -2.16
C LEU A 29 -8.17 11.72 -1.48
N HIS A 30 -7.26 11.52 -0.53
CA HIS A 30 -6.53 12.58 0.15
C HIS A 30 -5.04 12.45 -0.19
N VAL A 31 -4.47 13.43 -0.86
CA VAL A 31 -3.03 13.46 -1.16
C VAL A 31 -2.33 14.23 -0.05
N VAL A 32 -1.39 13.60 0.65
CA VAL A 32 -0.64 14.26 1.73
C VAL A 32 0.85 14.33 1.40
N SER A 33 1.42 15.50 1.63
CA SER A 33 2.86 15.72 1.54
C SER A 33 3.33 16.75 2.56
N GLY A 34 4.63 17.03 2.62
CA GLY A 34 5.19 17.89 3.64
C GLY A 34 6.69 18.12 3.47
N PRO A 35 7.28 18.97 4.32
CA PRO A 35 8.68 19.35 4.22
C PRO A 35 9.67 18.23 4.59
N SER A 36 9.22 17.17 5.26
CA SER A 36 10.05 16.03 5.68
C SER A 36 9.23 14.75 5.73
N ASP A 37 9.91 13.60 5.68
CA ASP A 37 9.28 12.28 5.75
C ASP A 37 8.48 12.11 7.05
N THR A 38 8.99 12.67 8.17
CA THR A 38 8.28 12.69 9.45
C THR A 38 7.00 13.51 9.40
N ALA A 39 7.03 14.67 8.74
CA ALA A 39 5.83 15.49 8.55
C ALA A 39 4.77 14.77 7.70
N VAL A 40 5.19 14.13 6.60
CA VAL A 40 4.29 13.35 5.73
C VAL A 40 3.66 12.18 6.51
N ALA A 41 4.45 11.42 7.26
CA ALA A 41 3.95 10.32 8.07
C ALA A 41 2.94 10.79 9.12
N ARG A 42 3.24 11.87 9.85
CA ARG A 42 2.31 12.48 10.81
C ARG A 42 1.02 12.95 10.14
N GLY A 43 1.12 13.56 8.97
CA GLY A 43 -0.05 13.96 8.19
C GLY A 43 -0.89 12.78 7.72
N ALA A 44 -0.27 11.69 7.28
CA ALA A 44 -0.98 10.47 6.91
C ALA A 44 -1.69 9.82 8.10
N LEU A 45 -1.02 9.76 9.26
CA LEU A 45 -1.60 9.27 10.52
C LEU A 45 -2.76 10.13 10.99
N ASP A 46 -2.63 11.46 10.91
CA ASP A 46 -3.68 12.38 11.32
C ASP A 46 -4.95 12.21 10.47
N LEU A 47 -4.78 12.24 9.14
CA LEU A 47 -5.88 12.01 8.19
C LEU A 47 -6.55 10.66 8.43
N ALA A 48 -5.76 9.59 8.55
CA ALA A 48 -6.30 8.27 8.84
C ALA A 48 -7.04 8.25 10.19
N GLY A 49 -6.47 8.86 11.23
CA GLY A 49 -7.05 8.93 12.57
C GLY A 49 -8.39 9.66 12.62
N ARG A 50 -8.60 10.67 11.76
CA ARG A 50 -9.89 11.37 11.61
C ARG A 50 -10.94 10.46 10.97
N PHE A 51 -10.60 9.80 9.86
CA PHE A 51 -11.52 8.87 9.18
C PHE A 51 -11.86 7.63 10.02
N LEU A 52 -10.88 7.10 10.75
CA LEU A 52 -11.08 5.98 11.68
C LEU A 52 -12.01 6.35 12.84
N ALA A 53 -12.04 7.61 13.28
CA ALA A 53 -13.01 8.06 14.28
C ALA A 53 -14.46 7.93 13.79
N GLY A 54 -14.67 8.03 12.48
CA GLY A 54 -15.94 7.73 11.80
C GLY A 54 -16.13 6.24 11.47
N SER A 55 -15.31 5.33 12.02
CA SER A 55 -15.31 3.89 11.71
C SER A 55 -15.15 3.56 10.22
N GLN A 56 -14.53 4.45 9.45
CA GLN A 56 -14.32 4.26 8.02
C GLN A 56 -13.19 3.27 7.75
N ARG A 57 -13.29 2.55 6.64
CA ARG A 57 -12.22 1.70 6.12
C ARG A 57 -11.21 2.55 5.35
N VAL A 58 -9.99 2.66 5.85
CA VAL A 58 -8.96 3.58 5.36
C VAL A 58 -7.78 2.82 4.77
N LEU A 59 -7.38 3.20 3.56
CA LEU A 59 -6.13 2.75 2.93
C LEU A 59 -5.10 3.87 2.95
N ILE A 60 -3.91 3.60 3.47
CA ILE A 60 -2.72 4.45 3.29
C ILE A 60 -1.88 3.86 2.14
N ILE A 61 -1.53 4.69 1.17
CA ILE A 61 -0.65 4.33 0.06
C ILE A 61 0.68 5.05 0.24
N ASP A 62 1.76 4.28 0.41
CA ASP A 62 3.12 4.80 0.50
C ASP A 62 3.69 5.06 -0.91
N GLY A 63 3.44 6.26 -1.44
CA GLY A 63 3.88 6.65 -2.77
C GLY A 63 5.34 7.10 -2.84
N GLY A 64 6.08 7.11 -1.72
CA GLY A 64 7.41 7.69 -1.65
C GLY A 64 8.50 6.70 -1.20
N PRO A 65 9.58 6.47 -1.98
CA PRO A 65 10.62 5.51 -1.59
C PRO A 65 11.37 5.90 -0.30
N ARG A 66 11.32 7.18 0.09
CA ARG A 66 12.00 7.69 1.30
C ARG A 66 11.10 7.72 2.52
N LEU A 67 9.78 7.76 2.34
CA LEU A 67 8.83 7.90 3.43
C LEU A 67 8.88 6.69 4.37
N ARG A 68 9.11 5.50 3.82
CA ARG A 68 9.24 4.22 4.55
C ARG A 68 8.11 4.07 5.57
N LEU A 69 6.88 4.38 5.17
CA LEU A 69 5.75 4.41 6.10
C LEU A 69 5.55 3.04 6.76
N HIS A 70 5.85 1.96 6.05
CA HIS A 70 5.82 0.61 6.61
C HIS A 70 6.57 0.45 7.94
N ALA A 71 7.74 1.06 8.09
CA ALA A 71 8.52 1.00 9.33
C ALA A 71 7.83 1.73 10.50
N ARG A 72 6.87 2.62 10.22
CA ARG A 72 6.08 3.36 11.22
C ARG A 72 4.71 2.72 11.49
N PHE A 73 4.17 2.00 10.51
CA PHE A 73 2.87 1.34 10.59
C PHE A 73 2.96 -0.17 10.89
N ALA A 74 4.10 -0.65 11.42
CA ALA A 74 4.38 -2.07 11.67
C ALA A 74 4.11 -2.97 10.45
N GLY A 75 4.35 -2.42 9.25
CA GLY A 75 4.22 -3.13 7.99
C GLY A 75 5.56 -3.67 7.51
N GLU A 76 5.52 -4.77 6.76
CA GLU A 76 6.71 -5.37 6.21
C GLU A 76 7.12 -4.70 4.90
N ALA A 77 8.41 -4.42 4.75
CA ALA A 77 9.01 -3.90 3.53
C ALA A 77 9.00 -4.97 2.42
N ARG A 78 7.86 -5.13 1.76
CA ARG A 78 7.61 -6.12 0.69
C ARG A 78 7.05 -5.43 -0.57
N TRP A 79 6.45 -6.21 -1.47
CA TRP A 79 5.71 -5.71 -2.64
C TRP A 79 4.58 -4.76 -2.23
N GLY A 80 4.32 -3.77 -3.06
CA GLY A 80 3.29 -2.76 -2.83
C GLY A 80 3.01 -1.91 -4.07
N VAL A 81 3.12 -0.60 -3.94
CA VAL A 81 2.76 0.38 -4.98
C VAL A 81 3.50 0.11 -6.28
N ILE A 82 4.82 -0.08 -6.25
CA ILE A 82 5.63 -0.30 -7.46
C ILE A 82 5.10 -1.49 -8.29
N GLU A 83 4.76 -2.60 -7.63
CA GLU A 83 4.24 -3.80 -8.30
C GLU A 83 2.78 -3.64 -8.78
N CYS A 84 1.96 -2.85 -8.09
CA CYS A 84 0.60 -2.54 -8.54
C CYS A 84 0.60 -1.64 -9.79
N LEU A 85 1.55 -0.68 -9.85
CA LEU A 85 1.65 0.27 -10.95
C LEU A 85 1.99 -0.42 -12.29
N THR A 86 2.78 -1.50 -12.26
CA THR A 86 3.07 -2.29 -13.47
C THR A 86 1.92 -3.20 -13.89
N GLY A 87 0.93 -3.41 -13.01
CA GLY A 87 -0.22 -4.29 -13.26
C GLY A 87 0.13 -5.78 -13.12
N GLU A 88 1.29 -6.08 -12.56
CA GLU A 88 1.74 -7.45 -12.33
C GLU A 88 1.00 -8.08 -11.14
N LEU A 89 0.69 -7.28 -10.11
CA LEU A 89 0.05 -7.73 -8.86
C LEU A 89 -1.19 -6.89 -8.51
N PRO A 90 -2.30 -7.50 -8.04
CA PRO A 90 -3.52 -6.78 -7.66
C PRO A 90 -3.36 -6.09 -6.30
N VAL A 91 -4.02 -4.94 -6.14
CA VAL A 91 -3.99 -4.12 -4.91
C VAL A 91 -4.38 -4.94 -3.69
N LEU A 92 -5.50 -5.65 -3.74
CA LEU A 92 -6.00 -6.41 -2.59
C LEU A 92 -5.09 -7.56 -2.17
N GLY A 93 -4.24 -8.06 -3.07
CA GLY A 93 -3.25 -9.09 -2.73
C GLY A 93 -2.05 -8.55 -1.95
N LEU A 94 -1.81 -7.23 -2.02
CA LEU A 94 -0.64 -6.57 -1.47
C LEU A 94 -0.92 -5.64 -0.31
N VAL A 95 -2.18 -5.24 -0.12
CA VAL A 95 -2.60 -4.48 1.06
C VAL A 95 -2.28 -5.26 2.34
N GLN A 96 -1.71 -4.55 3.31
CA GLN A 96 -1.34 -5.05 4.63
C GLN A 96 -2.29 -4.47 5.69
N GLU A 97 -2.59 -5.26 6.71
CA GLU A 97 -3.23 -4.76 7.92
C GLU A 97 -2.17 -4.11 8.81
N THR A 98 -2.49 -2.98 9.42
CA THR A 98 -1.55 -2.22 10.25
C THR A 98 -1.64 -2.61 11.74
N GLY A 99 -2.46 -3.59 12.10
CA GLY A 99 -2.77 -3.92 13.50
C GLY A 99 -3.82 -3.01 14.15
N GLN A 100 -4.15 -1.88 13.51
CA GLN A 100 -5.29 -1.03 13.84
C GLN A 100 -6.52 -1.44 13.01
N PRO A 101 -7.69 -1.71 13.65
CA PRO A 101 -8.91 -2.05 12.93
C PRO A 101 -9.28 -0.99 11.89
N ASN A 102 -9.73 -1.45 10.72
CA ASN A 102 -10.11 -0.61 9.57
C ASN A 102 -8.97 0.23 8.96
N LEU A 103 -7.72 0.06 9.39
CA LEU A 103 -6.56 0.73 8.82
C LEU A 103 -5.66 -0.25 8.06
N TYR A 104 -5.51 0.04 6.77
CA TYR A 104 -4.78 -0.77 5.82
C TYR A 104 -3.69 0.05 5.18
N MET A 105 -2.62 -0.62 4.73
CA MET A 105 -1.50 0.04 4.07
C MET A 105 -1.07 -0.73 2.82
N LEU A 106 -0.84 0.00 1.73
CA LEU A 106 -0.09 -0.46 0.58
C LEU A 106 1.29 0.18 0.66
N THR A 107 2.32 -0.63 0.95
CA THR A 107 3.70 -0.17 1.11
C THR A 107 4.30 0.29 -0.21
N HIS A 108 5.47 0.93 -0.19
CA HIS A 108 6.06 1.45 -1.43
C HIS A 108 6.34 0.36 -2.46
N GLY A 109 6.83 -0.81 -2.05
CA GLY A 109 7.31 -1.84 -2.96
C GLY A 109 8.84 -1.86 -3.07
N LEU A 110 9.37 -2.86 -3.77
CA LEU A 110 10.81 -3.05 -3.88
C LEU A 110 11.40 -2.13 -4.98
N PRO A 111 12.51 -1.41 -4.69
CA PRO A 111 13.15 -0.54 -5.68
C PRO A 111 13.91 -1.39 -6.71
N ALA A 112 13.24 -1.84 -7.76
CA ALA A 112 13.84 -2.68 -8.80
C ALA A 112 13.66 -2.13 -10.24
N SER A 113 12.78 -1.16 -10.47
CA SER A 113 12.46 -0.67 -11.82
C SER A 113 12.09 0.82 -11.85
N ARG A 114 12.05 1.42 -13.04
CA ARG A 114 11.48 2.77 -13.24
C ARG A 114 10.02 2.75 -12.80
N THR A 115 9.66 3.64 -11.89
CA THR A 115 8.28 3.75 -11.40
C THR A 115 7.33 4.19 -12.51
N HIS A 116 6.31 3.36 -12.81
CA HIS A 116 5.34 3.61 -13.87
C HIS A 116 4.07 4.29 -13.33
N TRP A 117 4.18 5.57 -12.96
CA TRP A 117 3.08 6.32 -12.33
C TRP A 117 1.80 6.43 -13.16
N ALA A 118 1.85 6.22 -14.48
CA ALA A 118 0.66 6.13 -15.32
C ALA A 118 -0.32 5.03 -14.88
N GLY A 119 0.16 3.99 -14.19
CA GLY A 119 -0.68 2.93 -13.63
C GLY A 119 -1.46 3.32 -12.37
N LEU A 120 -1.24 4.52 -11.81
CA LEU A 120 -1.85 4.94 -10.54
C LEU A 120 -3.37 5.04 -10.64
N GLY A 121 -3.92 5.50 -11.78
CA GLY A 121 -5.37 5.57 -11.98
C GLY A 121 -6.04 4.20 -11.83
N ARG A 122 -5.49 3.17 -12.49
CA ARG A 122 -5.97 1.79 -12.38
C ARG A 122 -5.87 1.24 -10.94
N LEU A 123 -4.75 1.52 -10.26
CA LEU A 123 -4.56 1.14 -8.86
C LEU A 123 -5.68 1.74 -7.98
N LEU A 124 -5.96 3.03 -8.16
CA LEU A 124 -7.01 3.73 -7.40
C LEU A 124 -8.41 3.21 -7.74
N GLU A 125 -8.68 2.90 -9.02
CA GLU A 125 -9.95 2.28 -9.44
C GLU A 125 -10.17 0.92 -8.78
N GLU A 126 -9.13 0.09 -8.70
CA GLU A 126 -9.19 -1.21 -8.02
C GLU A 126 -9.41 -1.05 -6.51
N ALA A 127 -8.77 -0.05 -5.87
CA ALA A 127 -8.92 0.20 -4.45
C ALA A 127 -10.30 0.78 -4.07
N ARG A 128 -10.87 1.63 -4.91
CA ARG A 128 -12.07 2.44 -4.63
C ARG A 128 -13.28 1.68 -4.06
N PRO A 129 -13.70 0.51 -4.59
CA PRO A 129 -14.85 -0.21 -4.03
C PRO A 129 -14.59 -0.80 -2.64
N HIS A 130 -13.35 -0.80 -2.14
CA HIS A 130 -12.95 -1.52 -0.94
C HIS A 130 -12.61 -0.64 0.25
N PHE A 131 -12.37 0.65 0.02
CA PHE A 131 -11.99 1.61 1.05
C PHE A 131 -12.90 2.83 0.99
N ALA A 132 -13.37 3.26 2.15
CA ALA A 132 -14.20 4.46 2.26
C ALA A 132 -13.37 5.74 2.04
N ARG A 133 -12.09 5.71 2.41
CA ARG A 133 -11.12 6.79 2.21
C ARG A 133 -9.74 6.22 1.87
N THR A 134 -9.01 6.93 1.02
CA THR A 134 -7.62 6.61 0.65
C THR A 134 -6.73 7.81 0.90
N VAL A 135 -5.61 7.60 1.59
CA VAL A 135 -4.57 8.60 1.83
C VAL A 135 -3.34 8.23 1.00
N LEU A 136 -3.04 9.02 -0.04
CA LEU A 136 -1.83 8.87 -0.84
C LEU A 136 -0.73 9.77 -0.28
N ALA A 137 0.27 9.16 0.36
CA ALA A 137 1.41 9.87 0.90
C ALA A 137 2.51 10.01 -0.15
N LEU A 138 2.97 11.25 -0.38
CA LEU A 138 3.95 11.57 -1.40
C LEU A 138 5.13 12.35 -0.84
N ASP A 139 6.32 12.02 -1.33
CA ASP A 139 7.49 12.89 -1.19
C ASP A 139 7.22 14.26 -1.81
N ALA A 140 7.78 15.34 -1.25
CA ALA A 140 7.63 16.69 -1.81
C ALA A 140 8.31 16.87 -3.19
N ASP A 141 9.15 15.91 -3.60
CA ASP A 141 9.74 15.84 -4.93
C ASP A 141 9.08 14.80 -5.85
N ALA A 142 7.88 14.31 -5.50
CA ALA A 142 7.05 13.46 -6.35
C ALA A 142 7.01 13.93 -7.82
N PRO A 143 7.07 13.00 -8.80
CA PRO A 143 7.13 13.37 -10.21
C PRO A 143 5.78 13.87 -10.74
N ALA A 144 5.84 14.70 -11.79
CA ALA A 144 4.64 15.27 -12.43
C ALA A 144 3.66 14.21 -12.99
N ALA A 145 4.17 13.04 -13.39
CA ALA A 145 3.37 11.93 -13.88
C ALA A 145 2.31 11.44 -12.87
N ILE A 146 2.50 11.70 -11.57
CA ILE A 146 1.47 11.44 -10.56
C ILE A 146 0.30 12.40 -10.75
N GLY A 147 0.55 13.69 -10.97
CA GLY A 147 -0.47 14.69 -11.23
C GLY A 147 -1.32 14.35 -12.47
N ASP A 148 -0.65 13.91 -13.54
CA ASP A 148 -1.33 13.45 -14.76
C ASP A 148 -2.27 12.27 -14.48
N ALA A 149 -1.85 11.31 -13.66
CA ALA A 149 -2.67 10.15 -13.29
C ALA A 149 -3.80 10.48 -12.30
N LEU A 150 -3.68 11.58 -11.56
CA LEU A 150 -4.70 12.09 -10.64
C LEU A 150 -5.70 13.04 -11.31
N ALA A 151 -5.45 13.45 -12.56
CA ALA A 151 -6.34 14.33 -13.29
C ALA A 151 -7.75 13.73 -13.39
N GLY A 152 -8.77 14.51 -13.04
CA GLY A 152 -10.18 14.07 -13.06
C GLY A 152 -10.65 13.33 -11.80
N TRP A 153 -9.76 13.02 -10.85
CA TRP A 153 -10.17 12.48 -9.56
C TRP A 153 -10.72 13.55 -8.63
N HIS A 154 -11.79 13.22 -7.92
CA HIS A 154 -12.25 14.03 -6.78
C HIS A 154 -11.32 13.79 -5.59
N LEU A 155 -10.39 14.71 -5.36
CA LEU A 155 -9.37 14.62 -4.32
C LEU A 155 -9.22 15.92 -3.54
N GLU A 156 -8.69 15.80 -2.33
CA GLU A 156 -8.22 16.92 -1.49
C GLU A 156 -6.71 16.78 -1.25
N GLY A 157 -5.97 17.87 -1.40
CA GLY A 157 -4.52 17.90 -1.21
C GLY A 157 -4.14 18.58 0.11
N TRP A 158 -3.17 18.02 0.82
CA TRP A 158 -2.79 18.42 2.18
C TRP A 158 -1.30 18.63 2.31
N TRP A 159 -0.90 19.75 2.89
CA TRP A 159 0.48 20.07 3.23
C TRP A 159 0.70 20.00 4.75
N ALA A 160 1.41 18.97 5.20
CA ALA A 160 1.75 18.68 6.59
C ALA A 160 2.93 19.51 7.12
N GLY A 161 3.03 20.78 6.74
CA GLY A 161 4.14 21.67 7.12
C GLY A 161 3.76 22.87 7.98
N GLY A 162 2.48 22.96 8.39
CA GLY A 162 1.91 24.10 9.10
C GLY A 162 1.53 25.27 8.18
N ALA A 163 0.82 26.25 8.76
CA ALA A 163 0.00 27.30 8.13
C ALA A 163 0.67 28.25 7.11
N ARG A 164 1.92 28.03 6.70
CA ARG A 164 2.56 28.81 5.64
C ARG A 164 3.02 27.94 4.48
N ALA A 165 2.56 28.33 3.29
CA ALA A 165 3.06 27.85 2.02
C ALA A 165 4.58 28.07 1.89
N GLY A 166 5.36 27.03 2.14
CA GLY A 166 6.78 27.04 1.80
C GLY A 166 6.97 26.94 0.28
N ARG A 167 8.12 27.39 -0.24
CA ARG A 167 8.49 27.21 -1.66
C ARG A 167 8.36 25.77 -2.16
N ARG A 168 8.50 24.77 -1.28
CA ARG A 168 8.33 23.35 -1.62
C ARG A 168 6.86 22.97 -1.83
N ALA A 169 5.93 23.50 -1.04
CA ALA A 169 4.49 23.29 -1.21
C ALA A 169 4.02 23.84 -2.57
N VAL A 170 4.42 25.07 -2.89
CA VAL A 170 4.13 25.72 -4.19
C VAL A 170 4.62 24.85 -5.35
N LYS A 171 5.91 24.48 -5.34
CA LYS A 171 6.53 23.65 -6.38
C LYS A 171 5.88 22.27 -6.52
N MET A 172 5.30 21.74 -5.46
CA MET A 172 4.60 20.46 -5.50
C MET A 172 3.20 20.62 -6.08
N ALA A 173 2.41 21.57 -5.57
CA ALA A 173 1.08 21.90 -6.07
C ALA A 173 1.11 22.19 -7.59
N ASP A 174 2.10 22.96 -8.04
CA ASP A 174 2.28 23.26 -9.46
C ASP A 174 2.56 22.02 -10.29
N ARG A 175 3.46 21.18 -9.80
CA ARG A 175 3.95 20.01 -10.53
C ARG A 175 2.90 18.91 -10.63
N LEU A 176 2.13 18.71 -9.58
CA LEU A 176 1.03 17.75 -9.56
C LEU A 176 -0.28 18.34 -10.10
N ALA A 177 -0.31 19.66 -10.34
CA ALA A 177 -1.51 20.40 -10.74
C ALA A 177 -2.71 20.21 -9.79
N ILE A 178 -2.45 20.09 -8.49
CA ILE A 178 -3.49 19.97 -7.44
C ILE A 178 -3.48 21.19 -6.52
N HIS A 179 -4.60 21.42 -5.84
CA HIS A 179 -4.68 22.38 -4.75
C HIS A 179 -4.18 21.76 -3.44
N LEU A 180 -3.41 22.51 -2.65
CA LEU A 180 -2.98 22.10 -1.31
C LEU A 180 -3.59 23.00 -0.23
N CYS A 181 -4.22 22.37 0.74
CA CYS A 181 -4.70 22.95 1.99
C CYS A 181 -3.65 22.76 3.09
N ASP A 182 -3.68 23.61 4.11
CA ASP A 182 -2.92 23.34 5.33
C ASP A 182 -3.48 22.12 6.05
N LEU A 183 -2.60 21.25 6.55
CA LEU A 183 -2.99 20.25 7.52
C LEU A 183 -2.47 20.69 8.89
N ASP A 184 -3.40 21.12 9.74
CA ASP A 184 -3.08 21.54 11.10
C ASP A 184 -2.78 20.31 11.98
N LEU A 185 -1.50 19.97 12.06
CA LEU A 185 -1.00 18.91 12.93
C LEU A 185 -0.92 19.33 14.41
N THR A 186 -1.14 20.60 14.74
CA THR A 186 -1.10 21.10 16.13
C THR A 186 -2.40 20.84 16.87
N ALA A 187 -3.52 20.72 16.13
CA ALA A 187 -4.82 20.37 16.67
C ALA A 187 -4.94 18.89 17.09
N THR A 188 -4.05 18.03 16.59
CA THR A 188 -4.04 16.61 16.91
C THR A 188 -3.11 16.36 18.08
N PRO A 189 -3.63 15.95 19.26
CA PRO A 189 -2.79 15.75 20.42
C PRO A 189 -1.66 14.78 20.08
N GLU A 190 -0.41 15.15 20.34
CA GLU A 190 0.75 14.25 20.14
C GLU A 190 0.49 12.90 20.80
N ALA A 191 -0.15 12.88 21.97
CA ALA A 191 -0.59 11.67 22.67
C ALA A 191 -1.53 10.76 21.85
N ARG A 192 -2.35 11.29 20.93
CA ARG A 192 -3.23 10.47 20.06
C ARG A 192 -2.45 9.84 18.91
N LEU A 193 -1.49 10.58 18.35
CA LEU A 193 -0.58 10.05 17.33
C LEU A 193 0.38 9.03 17.95
N GLU A 194 0.92 9.32 19.13
CA GLU A 194 1.74 8.41 19.92
C GLU A 194 0.96 7.19 20.39
N ALA A 195 -0.32 7.32 20.77
CA ALA A 195 -1.15 6.16 21.11
C ALA A 195 -1.48 5.31 19.89
N LEU A 196 -1.65 5.93 18.71
CA LEU A 196 -1.81 5.19 17.45
C LEU A 196 -0.49 4.48 17.10
N ASP A 197 0.64 5.20 17.06
CA ASP A 197 1.97 4.65 16.81
C ASP A 197 2.35 3.55 17.83
N ALA A 198 2.04 3.73 19.11
CA ALA A 198 2.29 2.73 20.15
C ALA A 198 1.38 1.50 20.02
N ARG A 199 0.13 1.65 19.56
CA ARG A 199 -0.74 0.51 19.23
C ARG A 199 -0.24 -0.25 18.01
N LEU A 200 0.31 0.46 17.03
CA LEU A 200 0.92 -0.13 15.84
C LEU A 200 2.21 -0.90 16.22
N GLY A 201 3.10 -0.31 17.03
CA GLY A 201 4.36 -0.94 17.45
C GLY A 201 4.25 -1.98 18.58
N GLY A 202 3.26 -1.86 19.48
CA GLY A 202 3.10 -2.75 20.64
C GLY A 202 2.67 -4.18 20.29
N ARG A 203 2.10 -4.39 19.09
CA ARG A 203 1.64 -5.72 18.64
C ARG A 203 2.74 -6.57 18.00
N GLU A 204 3.84 -5.98 17.51
CA GLU A 204 5.01 -6.75 17.03
C GLU A 204 5.58 -7.63 18.15
N SER A 205 5.65 -7.11 19.38
CA SER A 205 6.21 -7.88 20.51
C SER A 205 5.28 -9.02 20.96
N ALA A 206 3.96 -8.83 20.88
CA ALA A 206 2.99 -9.87 21.25
C ALA A 206 2.75 -10.91 20.16
N ALA A 207 2.75 -10.50 18.87
CA ALA A 207 2.56 -11.41 17.74
C ALA A 207 3.78 -12.31 17.52
N THR A 208 5.00 -11.79 17.66
CA THR A 208 6.22 -12.61 17.52
C THR A 208 6.31 -13.70 18.60
N LEU A 209 5.94 -13.38 19.86
CA LEU A 209 5.92 -14.34 20.96
C LEU A 209 4.76 -15.35 20.86
N SER A 210 3.61 -14.93 20.31
CA SER A 210 2.45 -15.77 20.05
C SER A 210 2.71 -16.76 18.91
N ASP A 211 3.28 -16.29 17.81
CA ASP A 211 3.50 -17.10 16.61
C ASP A 211 4.63 -18.12 16.82
N GLU A 212 5.70 -17.78 17.54
CA GLU A 212 6.73 -18.76 17.91
C GLU A 212 6.18 -19.85 18.85
N ALA A 213 5.33 -19.48 19.82
CA ALA A 213 4.73 -20.45 20.74
C ALA A 213 3.74 -21.39 20.02
N VAL A 214 2.91 -20.85 19.13
CA VAL A 214 1.95 -21.64 18.34
C VAL A 214 2.67 -22.50 17.29
N VAL A 215 3.73 -22.00 16.66
CA VAL A 215 4.56 -22.78 15.72
C VAL A 215 5.30 -23.89 16.44
N GLN A 216 5.84 -23.63 17.64
CA GLN A 216 6.51 -24.66 18.44
C GLN A 216 5.54 -25.74 18.92
N GLU A 217 4.36 -25.37 19.41
CA GLU A 217 3.32 -26.32 19.83
C GLU A 217 2.85 -27.18 18.64
N ARG A 218 2.76 -26.59 17.44
CA ARG A 218 2.36 -27.28 16.21
C ARG A 218 3.48 -28.17 15.65
N LEU A 219 4.75 -27.76 15.81
CA LEU A 219 5.91 -28.62 15.51
C LEU A 219 5.96 -29.82 16.45
N ASP A 220 5.72 -29.62 17.74
CA ASP A 220 5.73 -30.68 18.75
C ASP A 220 4.54 -31.64 18.57
N ALA A 221 3.40 -31.15 18.05
CA ALA A 221 2.27 -31.98 17.66
C ALA A 221 2.56 -32.78 16.38
N LEU A 222 3.14 -32.16 15.34
CA LEU A 222 3.54 -32.83 14.10
C LEU A 222 4.64 -33.88 14.33
N THR A 223 5.54 -33.64 15.28
CA THR A 223 6.60 -34.59 15.64
C THR A 223 6.02 -35.79 16.39
N ARG A 224 4.98 -35.60 17.22
CA ARG A 224 4.23 -36.70 17.86
C ARG A 224 3.41 -37.50 16.85
N ASP A 225 2.69 -36.82 15.96
CA ASP A 225 1.90 -37.47 14.91
C ASP A 225 2.77 -38.24 13.91
N ALA A 226 3.97 -37.73 13.58
CA ALA A 226 4.93 -38.43 12.73
C ALA A 226 5.50 -39.69 13.38
N VAL A 227 5.64 -39.70 14.72
CA VAL A 227 6.07 -40.88 15.49
C VAL A 227 4.93 -41.92 15.56
N ASP A 228 3.68 -41.49 15.72
CA ASP A 228 2.51 -42.38 15.76
C ASP A 228 2.12 -42.94 14.37
N GLN A 229 2.26 -42.14 13.30
CA GLN A 229 2.02 -42.61 11.93
C GLN A 229 3.12 -43.57 11.43
N ALA A 230 4.36 -43.42 11.89
CA ALA A 230 5.43 -44.38 11.60
C ALA A 230 5.15 -45.77 12.20
N LEU A 231 4.26 -45.87 13.18
CA LEU A 231 3.87 -47.13 13.84
C LEU A 231 2.61 -47.78 13.24
N THR A 232 1.86 -47.10 12.36
CA THR A 232 0.55 -47.57 11.88
C THR A 232 0.29 -47.29 10.39
N ALA A 233 1.06 -47.89 9.50
CA ALA A 233 0.77 -47.82 8.06
C ALA A 233 -0.34 -48.80 7.63
N GLY A 234 -1.40 -48.28 7.02
CA GLY A 234 -2.42 -49.04 6.26
C GLY A 234 -3.26 -48.11 5.36
N PRO A 235 -3.60 -48.47 4.11
CA PRO A 235 -4.27 -47.56 3.17
C PRO A 235 -5.80 -47.77 3.13
N GLY A 236 -6.57 -46.68 2.99
CA GLY A 236 -8.03 -46.75 2.83
C GLY A 236 -8.67 -45.46 2.27
N GLU A 237 -9.48 -45.66 1.24
CA GLU A 237 -10.26 -44.76 0.37
C GLU A 237 -11.31 -43.84 1.05
N GLY A 238 -11.89 -42.90 0.26
CA GLY A 238 -13.34 -42.65 0.36
C GLY A 238 -13.82 -41.22 0.10
N ALA A 239 -14.55 -41.02 -1.00
CA ALA A 239 -15.21 -39.79 -1.43
C ALA A 239 -16.52 -39.47 -0.66
N THR A 240 -17.05 -38.25 -0.77
CA THR A 240 -18.38 -37.96 -1.37
C THR A 240 -18.80 -36.48 -1.31
N VAL A 241 -19.55 -36.07 -2.33
CA VAL A 241 -20.17 -34.76 -2.60
C VAL A 241 -21.68 -34.98 -2.66
N THR A 242 -22.53 -34.09 -2.10
CA THR A 242 -23.81 -33.64 -2.71
C THR A 242 -24.42 -32.36 -2.05
N PRO A 243 -25.01 -31.41 -2.80
CA PRO A 243 -25.71 -30.17 -2.32
C PRO A 243 -27.26 -30.29 -2.55
N PRO A 244 -28.12 -29.25 -2.70
CA PRO A 244 -28.10 -27.81 -2.35
C PRO A 244 -29.38 -27.31 -1.61
N GLY A 245 -29.41 -26.05 -1.13
CA GLY A 245 -30.68 -25.37 -0.84
C GLY A 245 -30.59 -24.07 -0.01
N ALA A 246 -30.66 -22.92 -0.68
CA ALA A 246 -31.38 -21.69 -0.29
C ALA A 246 -30.77 -20.48 -1.03
N GLN A 247 -31.57 -19.77 -1.81
CA GLN A 247 -31.18 -18.54 -2.49
C GLN A 247 -30.96 -17.44 -1.44
N ALA A 248 -29.70 -17.10 -1.19
CA ALA A 248 -29.32 -15.93 -0.41
C ALA A 248 -29.07 -14.75 -1.36
N ILE A 249 -29.67 -13.61 -1.03
CA ILE A 249 -29.37 -12.28 -1.58
C ILE A 249 -27.84 -12.11 -1.61
N PRO A 250 -27.21 -11.66 -2.72
CA PRO A 250 -25.76 -11.55 -2.75
C PRO A 250 -25.33 -10.53 -1.69
N PRO A 251 -24.49 -10.91 -0.72
CA PRO A 251 -23.92 -9.94 0.21
C PRO A 251 -23.10 -8.91 -0.58
N PRO A 252 -22.92 -7.68 -0.06
CA PRO A 252 -21.98 -6.72 -0.64
C PRO A 252 -20.63 -7.44 -0.83
N PRO A 253 -19.85 -7.12 -1.88
CA PRO A 253 -18.65 -7.88 -2.22
C PRO A 253 -17.76 -7.98 -0.99
N VAL A 254 -17.74 -9.18 -0.41
CA VAL A 254 -16.88 -9.56 0.70
C VAL A 254 -15.48 -9.59 0.12
N VAL A 255 -14.78 -8.47 0.20
CA VAL A 255 -13.33 -8.56 0.25
C VAL A 255 -13.02 -9.19 1.59
N LEU A 256 -12.82 -10.49 1.48
CA LEU A 256 -12.32 -11.41 2.45
C LEU A 256 -11.40 -10.66 3.44
N GLU A 257 -11.84 -10.62 4.71
CA GLU A 257 -10.95 -11.06 5.78
C GLU A 257 -10.52 -12.49 5.41
N CYS A 258 -9.64 -12.59 4.42
CA CYS A 258 -9.04 -13.86 4.03
C CYS A 258 -8.32 -14.27 5.28
N ASP A 259 -8.62 -15.48 5.77
CA ASP A 259 -7.70 -16.20 6.64
C ASP A 259 -6.26 -15.96 6.14
N LEU A 260 -5.35 -15.62 7.05
CA LEU A 260 -3.96 -15.30 6.78
C LEU A 260 -3.36 -16.29 5.75
N GLN A 261 -3.74 -17.55 5.85
CA GLN A 261 -3.32 -18.64 4.95
C GLN A 261 -3.75 -18.45 3.49
N VAL A 262 -4.93 -17.89 3.22
CA VAL A 262 -5.40 -17.61 1.85
C VAL A 262 -4.63 -16.44 1.26
N ARG A 263 -4.32 -15.40 2.06
CA ARG A 263 -3.48 -14.29 1.61
C ARG A 263 -2.06 -14.75 1.32
N GLU A 264 -1.49 -15.59 2.18
CA GLU A 264 -0.16 -16.16 1.98
C GLU A 264 -0.10 -17.05 0.74
N ARG A 265 -1.13 -17.86 0.49
CA ARG A 265 -1.25 -18.65 -0.74
C ARG A 265 -1.36 -17.78 -1.99
N LEU A 266 -2.19 -16.73 -1.96
CA LEU A 266 -2.28 -15.78 -3.07
C LEU A 266 -0.93 -15.10 -3.31
N ARG A 267 -0.24 -14.66 -2.24
CA ARG A 267 1.11 -14.08 -2.30
C ARG A 267 2.12 -15.06 -2.91
N PHE A 268 2.09 -16.33 -2.50
CA PHE A 268 2.96 -17.37 -3.04
C PHE A 268 2.71 -17.63 -4.52
N LEU A 269 1.45 -17.73 -4.94
CA LEU A 269 1.10 -17.92 -6.36
C LEU A 269 1.52 -16.73 -7.22
N LEU A 270 1.35 -15.52 -6.69
CA LEU A 270 1.77 -14.28 -7.34
C LEU A 270 3.29 -14.17 -7.47
N TRP A 271 4.04 -14.59 -6.45
CA TRP A 271 5.50 -14.69 -6.48
C TRP A 271 5.98 -15.67 -7.55
N MET A 272 5.43 -16.88 -7.59
CA MET A 272 5.78 -17.88 -8.61
C MET A 272 5.49 -17.37 -10.02
N ARG A 273 4.35 -16.71 -10.24
CA ARG A 273 3.99 -16.13 -11.54
C ARG A 273 5.01 -15.09 -12.00
N ARG A 274 5.56 -14.30 -11.07
CA ARG A 274 6.61 -13.33 -11.39
C ARG A 274 7.94 -13.99 -11.72
N ILE A 275 8.37 -14.99 -10.96
CA ILE A 275 9.59 -15.76 -11.29
C ILE A 275 9.49 -16.33 -12.71
N GLN A 276 8.36 -16.95 -13.04
CA GLN A 276 8.10 -17.48 -14.37
C GLN A 276 8.14 -16.38 -15.45
N SER A 277 7.62 -15.18 -15.15
CA SER A 277 7.64 -14.05 -16.08
C SER A 277 9.03 -13.45 -16.27
N ASP A 278 9.83 -13.38 -15.21
CA ASP A 278 11.20 -12.88 -15.23
C ASP A 278 12.15 -13.88 -15.93
N GLU A 279 11.97 -15.18 -15.70
CA GLU A 279 12.67 -16.24 -16.43
C GLU A 279 12.35 -16.20 -17.93
N LEU A 280 11.06 -16.06 -18.28
CA LEU A 280 10.63 -15.93 -19.68
C LEU A 280 11.19 -14.66 -20.35
N ARG A 281 11.19 -13.52 -19.64
CA ARG A 281 11.80 -12.27 -20.14
C ARG A 281 13.31 -12.41 -20.33
N ALA A 282 14.01 -13.08 -19.41
CA ALA A 282 15.44 -13.35 -19.51
C ALA A 282 15.79 -14.30 -20.66
N GLU A 283 14.92 -15.28 -20.94
CA GLU A 283 15.08 -16.19 -22.07
C GLU A 283 14.87 -15.49 -23.42
N ILE A 284 13.87 -14.62 -23.53
CA ILE A 284 13.62 -13.78 -24.72
C ILE A 284 14.76 -12.77 -24.94
N ALA A 285 15.33 -12.22 -23.88
CA ALA A 285 16.42 -11.24 -23.94
C ALA A 285 17.80 -11.89 -24.18
N ARG A 286 17.92 -13.22 -24.16
CA ARG A 286 19.18 -13.92 -24.36
C ARG A 286 19.58 -13.86 -25.84
N PRO A 287 20.66 -13.16 -26.23
CA PRO A 287 21.10 -13.14 -27.62
C PRO A 287 21.43 -14.55 -28.09
N ALA A 288 20.99 -14.91 -29.29
CA ALA A 288 21.33 -16.17 -29.92
C ALA A 288 22.85 -16.35 -29.88
N ARG A 289 23.33 -17.41 -29.22
CA ARG A 289 24.76 -17.74 -29.18
C ARG A 289 25.23 -17.93 -30.62
N VAL A 290 25.96 -16.95 -31.15
CA VAL A 290 26.75 -17.13 -32.36
C VAL A 290 27.77 -18.22 -32.04
N ALA A 291 27.66 -19.35 -32.72
CA ALA A 291 28.59 -20.46 -32.55
C ALA A 291 30.02 -19.95 -32.80
N PRO A 292 31.01 -20.30 -31.95
CA PRO A 292 32.39 -19.94 -32.22
C PRO A 292 32.82 -20.55 -33.56
N PRO A 293 33.65 -19.86 -34.37
CA PRO A 293 34.16 -20.42 -35.61
C PRO A 293 34.92 -21.71 -35.27
N GLY A 294 34.49 -22.82 -35.88
CA GLY A 294 35.13 -24.12 -35.71
C GLY A 294 36.61 -24.07 -36.10
N PRO A 295 37.45 -24.95 -35.53
CA PRO A 295 38.88 -24.92 -35.78
C PRO A 295 39.16 -25.09 -37.27
N ALA A 296 39.99 -24.18 -37.81
CA ALA A 296 40.52 -24.29 -39.16
C ALA A 296 41.18 -25.66 -39.33
N ARG A 297 40.72 -26.42 -40.32
CA ARG A 297 41.37 -27.67 -40.73
C ARG A 297 42.72 -27.35 -41.41
N PRO A 298 43.71 -28.24 -41.24
CA PRO A 298 45.12 -28.00 -41.59
C PRO A 298 45.36 -27.81 -43.09
#